data_AF-A0A078BN48-F1
#
_entry.id   AF-A0A078BN48-F1
#
_cell.length_a   1.000
_cell.length_b   1.000
_cell.length_c   1.000
_cell.angle_alpha   90.00
_cell.angle_beta   90.00
_cell.angle_gamma   90.00
#
_symmetry.space_group_name_H-M   'P 1'
#
loop_
_entity.id
_entity.type
_entity.pdbx_description
1 polymer ?
#
loop_
_entity_poly.entity_id
_entity_poly.type
_entity_poly.pdbx_seq_one_letter_code
_entity_poly.pdbx_strand_id
1 'polypeptide(L)'
;MFQIDHALFAPWPALGGGVLIGAAAGIMALVGGKIMGCSGIAGGNLHDLIEGVPTQRWRWAFLLGVLLGTVGWIGLRGPIAGADQPMPWLGYTFGGLAVGFGTRLGSGCTSGHGVCGIPRLSRRSLAAVALFFGTAMLTVFITHHII
;
A
#
# COMPACT_ATOMS: atom_id res chain seq x y z
N MET A 1 -27.48 9.69 15.65
CA MET A 1 -27.91 9.36 14.27
C MET A 1 -26.68 9.46 13.40
N PHE A 2 -26.19 8.34 12.82
CA PHE A 2 -25.05 8.37 11.90
C PHE A 2 -25.47 9.16 10.65
N GLN A 3 -25.12 10.44 10.55
CA GLN A 3 -25.23 11.19 9.31
C GLN A 3 -24.12 10.70 8.37
N ILE A 4 -24.49 10.01 7.30
CA ILE A 4 -23.56 9.66 6.23
C ILE A 4 -23.28 10.95 5.47
N ASP A 5 -22.04 11.41 5.51
CA ASP A 5 -21.60 12.51 4.67
C ASP A 5 -21.55 12.01 3.22
N HIS A 6 -22.58 12.32 2.44
CA HIS A 6 -22.70 11.92 1.04
C HIS A 6 -21.62 12.54 0.15
N ALA A 7 -20.91 13.57 0.60
CA ALA A 7 -19.77 14.13 -0.12
C ALA A 7 -18.50 13.27 0.05
N LEU A 8 -18.35 12.59 1.18
CA LEU A 8 -17.21 11.68 1.46
C LEU A 8 -17.52 10.21 1.10
N PHE A 9 -18.80 9.84 1.17
CA PHE A 9 -19.26 8.49 0.87
C PHE A 9 -19.36 8.27 -0.65
N ALA A 10 -18.27 7.80 -1.23
CA ALA A 10 -18.13 7.52 -2.67
C ALA A 10 -18.16 6.01 -2.97
N PRO A 11 -19.32 5.32 -2.89
CA PRO A 11 -19.40 3.86 -3.02
C PRO A 11 -19.01 3.37 -4.42
N TRP A 12 -19.42 4.08 -5.48
CA TRP A 12 -19.12 3.67 -6.84
C TRP A 12 -17.64 3.85 -7.21
N PRO A 13 -16.99 4.99 -6.91
CA PRO A 13 -15.55 5.12 -7.11
C PRO A 13 -14.74 4.11 -6.28
N ALA A 14 -15.14 3.86 -5.02
CA ALA A 14 -14.47 2.88 -4.16
C ALA A 14 -14.58 1.45 -4.71
N LEU A 15 -15.77 1.04 -5.15
CA LEU A 15 -15.99 -0.26 -5.78
C LEU A 15 -15.21 -0.39 -7.08
N GLY A 16 -15.21 0.65 -7.93
CA GLY A 16 -14.43 0.69 -9.16
C GLY A 16 -12.93 0.54 -8.90
N GLY A 17 -12.39 1.29 -7.93
CA GLY A 17 -11.00 1.17 -7.50
C GLY A 17 -10.65 -0.23 -6.98
N GLY A 18 -11.54 -0.81 -6.16
CA GLY A 18 -11.38 -2.18 -5.65
C GLY A 18 -11.35 -3.24 -6.76
N VAL A 19 -12.25 -3.14 -7.74
CA VAL A 19 -12.26 -4.03 -8.92
C VAL A 19 -10.97 -3.88 -9.73
N LEU A 20 -10.49 -2.65 -9.95
CA LEU A 20 -9.24 -2.39 -10.68
C LEU A 20 -8.01 -2.98 -9.96
N ILE A 21 -7.89 -2.76 -8.65
CA ILE A 21 -6.80 -3.30 -7.83
C ILE A 21 -6.86 -4.84 -7.82
N GLY A 22 -8.05 -5.42 -7.63
CA GLY A 22 -8.26 -6.86 -7.64
C GLY A 22 -7.92 -7.49 -9.00
N ALA A 23 -8.34 -6.87 -10.10
CA ALA A 23 -8.01 -7.30 -11.45
C ALA A 23 -6.49 -7.22 -11.70
N ALA A 24 -5.83 -6.12 -11.31
CA ALA A 24 -4.38 -5.97 -11.46
C ALA A 24 -3.61 -7.04 -10.66
N ALA A 25 -4.01 -7.30 -9.41
CA ALA A 25 -3.42 -8.34 -8.56
C ALA A 25 -3.67 -9.75 -9.13
N GLY A 26 -4.87 -9.99 -9.64
CA GLY A 26 -5.27 -11.23 -10.30
C GLY A 26 -4.47 -11.50 -11.58
N ILE A 27 -4.34 -10.51 -12.45
CA ILE A 27 -3.54 -10.61 -13.69
C ILE A 27 -2.08 -10.91 -13.34
N MET A 28 -1.50 -10.22 -12.36
CA MET A 28 -0.13 -10.47 -11.94
C MET A 28 0.06 -11.91 -11.41
N ALA A 29 -0.91 -12.40 -10.63
CA ALA A 29 -0.88 -13.75 -10.08
C ALA A 29 -1.11 -14.85 -11.13
N LEU A 30 -2.07 -14.66 -12.03
CA LEU A 30 -2.49 -15.67 -13.01
C LEU A 30 -1.58 -15.70 -14.25
N VAL A 31 -1.22 -14.53 -14.77
CA VAL A 31 -0.39 -14.42 -15.99
C VAL A 31 1.10 -14.41 -15.64
N GLY A 32 1.48 -13.65 -14.61
CA GLY A 32 2.87 -13.50 -14.21
C GLY A 32 3.38 -14.56 -13.24
N GLY A 33 2.48 -15.32 -12.59
CA GLY A 33 2.84 -16.21 -11.49
C GLY A 33 3.47 -15.48 -10.29
N LYS A 34 3.28 -14.15 -10.20
CA LYS A 34 3.87 -13.30 -9.14
C LYS A 34 2.78 -12.78 -8.21
N ILE A 35 3.10 -12.69 -6.93
CA ILE A 35 2.20 -12.13 -5.92
C ILE A 35 2.47 -10.62 -5.83
N MET A 36 1.42 -9.81 -5.90
CA MET A 36 1.52 -8.36 -5.73
C MET A 36 1.88 -8.03 -4.28
N GLY A 37 3.03 -7.39 -4.06
CA GLY A 37 3.45 -6.92 -2.74
C GLY A 37 4.47 -5.80 -2.85
N CYS A 38 4.06 -4.56 -2.59
CA CYS A 38 4.88 -3.38 -2.85
C CYS A 38 6.21 -3.38 -2.09
N SER A 39 6.19 -3.69 -0.78
CA SER A 39 7.41 -3.72 0.04
C SER A 39 8.38 -4.85 -0.37
N GLY A 40 7.86 -6.00 -0.78
CA GLY A 40 8.69 -7.11 -1.26
C GLY A 40 9.32 -6.83 -2.62
N ILE A 41 8.57 -6.18 -3.52
CA ILE A 41 9.04 -5.78 -4.85
C ILE A 41 10.10 -4.67 -4.72
N ALA A 42 9.82 -3.62 -3.93
CA ALA A 42 10.77 -2.54 -3.69
C ALA A 42 12.02 -3.02 -2.94
N GLY A 43 11.85 -3.81 -1.86
CA GLY A 43 12.95 -4.37 -1.09
C GLY A 43 13.81 -5.34 -1.90
N GLY A 44 13.20 -6.13 -2.80
CA GLY A 44 13.93 -7.00 -3.72
C GLY A 44 14.78 -6.21 -4.71
N ASN A 45 14.24 -5.14 -5.30
CA ASN A 45 15.03 -4.26 -6.17
C ASN A 45 16.17 -3.55 -5.44
N LEU A 46 15.92 -3.12 -4.20
CA LEU A 46 16.95 -2.48 -3.38
C LEU A 46 18.08 -3.47 -3.03
N HIS A 47 17.72 -4.69 -2.64
CA HIS A 47 18.67 -5.75 -2.39
C HIS A 47 19.52 -6.07 -3.63
N ASP A 48 18.86 -6.25 -4.77
CA ASP A 48 19.54 -6.54 -6.03
C ASP A 48 20.51 -5.40 -6.41
N LEU A 49 20.13 -4.14 -6.17
CA LEU A 49 20.96 -2.96 -6.40
C LEU A 49 22.18 -2.88 -5.47
N ILE A 50 22.00 -3.21 -4.19
CA ILE A 50 23.08 -3.22 -3.18
C ILE A 50 24.09 -4.33 -3.48
N GLU A 51 23.61 -5.52 -3.88
CA GLU A 51 24.46 -6.66 -4.19
C GLU A 51 25.04 -6.64 -5.61
N GLY A 52 24.62 -5.68 -6.44
CA GLY A 52 25.09 -5.55 -7.83
C GLY A 52 24.59 -6.67 -8.75
N VAL A 53 23.53 -7.39 -8.36
CA VAL A 53 22.93 -8.45 -9.18
C VAL A 53 21.89 -7.87 -10.13
N PRO A 54 21.69 -8.49 -11.31
CA PRO A 54 20.73 -8.00 -12.29
C PRO A 54 19.30 -8.01 -11.74
N THR A 55 18.72 -6.82 -11.55
CA THR A 55 17.33 -6.65 -11.11
C THR A 55 16.34 -7.23 -12.12
N GLN A 56 15.20 -7.73 -11.64
CA GLN A 56 14.16 -8.28 -12.51
C GLN A 56 13.31 -7.17 -13.13
N ARG A 57 13.25 -7.11 -14.46
CA ARG A 57 12.53 -6.07 -15.23
C ARG A 57 11.08 -5.85 -14.80
N TRP A 58 10.35 -6.90 -14.44
CA TRP A 58 8.94 -6.81 -14.04
C TRP A 58 8.74 -6.04 -12.73
N ARG A 59 9.71 -6.09 -11.80
CA ARG A 59 9.64 -5.37 -10.52
C ARG A 59 9.67 -3.87 -10.76
N TRP A 60 10.56 -3.42 -11.64
CA TRP A 60 10.63 -2.02 -12.07
C TRP A 60 9.40 -1.60 -12.86
N ALA A 61 8.91 -2.44 -13.78
CA ALA A 61 7.68 -2.16 -14.52
C ALA A 61 6.48 -1.96 -13.57
N PHE A 62 6.38 -2.76 -12.51
CA PHE A 62 5.36 -2.59 -11.47
C PHE A 62 5.51 -1.26 -10.72
N LEU A 63 6.70 -0.96 -10.19
CA LEU A 63 6.93 0.27 -9.42
C LEU A 63 6.71 1.52 -10.26
N LEU A 64 7.19 1.52 -11.51
CA LEU A 64 6.95 2.60 -12.47
C LEU A 64 5.47 2.70 -12.81
N GLY A 65 4.75 1.58 -12.98
CA GLY A 65 3.31 1.58 -13.20
C GLY A 65 2.53 2.23 -12.06
N VAL A 66 2.87 1.93 -10.80
CA VAL A 66 2.26 2.56 -9.62
C VAL A 66 2.56 4.07 -9.60
N LEU A 67 3.81 4.45 -9.86
CA LEU A 67 4.23 5.86 -9.88
C LEU A 67 3.51 6.64 -11.00
N LEU A 68 3.54 6.13 -12.23
CA LEU A 68 2.90 6.74 -13.39
C LEU A 68 1.38 6.81 -13.25
N GLY A 69 0.75 5.77 -12.68
CA GLY A 69 -0.68 5.79 -12.39
C GLY A 69 -1.04 6.90 -11.41
N THR A 70 -0.24 7.08 -10.36
CA THR A 70 -0.45 8.14 -9.35
C THR A 70 -0.25 9.53 -9.95
N VAL A 71 0.87 9.75 -10.65
CA VAL A 71 1.18 11.04 -11.30
C VAL A 71 0.17 11.37 -12.39
N GLY A 72 -0.22 10.38 -13.20
CA GLY A 72 -1.23 10.55 -14.25
C GLY A 72 -2.60 10.92 -13.68
N TRP A 73 -3.01 10.28 -12.56
CA TRP A 73 -4.25 10.65 -11.88
C TRP A 73 -4.21 12.11 -11.40
N ILE A 74 -3.13 12.50 -10.72
CA ILE A 74 -2.96 13.88 -10.21
C ILE A 74 -2.93 14.89 -11.36
N GLY A 75 -2.26 14.57 -12.48
CA GLY A 75 -2.19 15.45 -13.65
C GLY A 75 -3.54 15.66 -14.34
N LEU A 76 -4.42 14.66 -14.33
CA LEU A 76 -5.73 14.71 -15.00
C LEU A 76 -6.85 15.25 -14.09
N ARG A 77 -6.77 15.01 -12.78
CA ARG A 77 -7.85 15.31 -11.82
C ARG A 77 -7.49 16.40 -10.81
N GLY A 78 -6.22 16.79 -10.74
CA GLY A 78 -5.71 17.68 -9.71
C GLY A 78 -5.28 16.97 -8.41
N PRO A 79 -4.82 17.72 -7.41
CA PRO A 79 -4.41 17.19 -6.11
C PRO A 79 -5.55 16.42 -5.41
N ILE A 80 -5.17 15.38 -4.67
CA ILE A 80 -6.13 14.58 -3.91
C ILE A 80 -6.50 15.37 -2.64
N ALA A 81 -7.79 15.65 -2.45
CA ALA A 81 -8.28 16.34 -1.27
C ALA A 81 -7.81 15.62 0.01
N GLY A 82 -7.18 16.37 0.92
CA GLY A 82 -6.66 15.84 2.19
C GLY A 82 -5.24 15.27 2.13
N ALA A 83 -4.56 15.30 0.97
CA ALA A 83 -3.15 14.96 0.86
C ALA A 83 -2.21 16.01 1.50
N ASP A 84 -2.75 17.19 1.83
CA ASP A 84 -2.00 18.39 2.23
C ASP A 84 -1.75 18.43 3.76
N GLN A 85 -1.46 17.29 4.39
CA GLN A 85 -1.11 17.25 5.81
C GLN A 85 0.38 17.55 5.99
N PRO A 86 0.78 18.75 6.46
CA PRO A 86 2.19 19.11 6.57
C PRO A 86 2.83 18.36 7.73
N MET A 87 3.43 17.20 7.44
CA MET A 87 4.28 16.49 8.38
C MET A 87 5.71 17.04 8.24
N PRO A 88 6.45 17.30 9.34
CA PRO A 88 7.86 17.64 9.24
C PRO A 88 8.62 16.52 8.53
N TRP A 89 9.67 16.87 7.76
CA TRP A 89 10.50 15.91 7.02
C TRP A 89 10.99 14.75 7.89
N LEU A 90 11.27 15.04 9.17
CA LEU A 90 11.67 14.07 10.18
C LEU A 90 10.62 12.96 10.36
N GLY A 91 9.34 13.34 10.38
CA GLY A 91 8.22 12.41 10.50
C GLY A 91 8.11 11.47 9.30
N TYR A 92 8.29 11.98 8.08
CA TYR A 92 8.31 11.13 6.88
C TYR A 92 9.49 10.15 6.89
N THR A 93 10.68 10.61 7.28
CA THR A 93 11.87 9.76 7.34
C THR A 93 11.72 8.64 8.37
N PHE A 94 11.39 8.98 9.62
CA PHE A 94 11.23 7.97 10.67
C PHE A 94 10.03 7.06 10.43
N GLY A 95 8.91 7.61 9.96
CA GLY A 95 7.74 6.81 9.58
C GLY A 95 8.05 5.84 8.44
N GLY A 96 8.74 6.30 7.40
CA GLY A 96 9.17 5.45 6.28
C GLY A 96 10.10 4.33 6.72
N LEU A 97 11.09 4.62 7.58
CA LEU A 97 12.00 3.62 8.13
C LEU A 97 11.27 2.60 9.00
N ALA A 98 10.36 3.06 9.88
CA ALA A 98 9.57 2.18 10.73
C ALA A 98 8.67 1.24 9.90
N VAL A 99 8.03 1.76 8.84
CA VAL A 99 7.23 0.96 7.91
C VAL A 99 8.12 -0.02 7.14
N GLY A 100 9.27 0.42 6.64
CA GLY A 100 10.23 -0.45 5.95
C GLY A 100 10.68 -1.62 6.83
N PHE A 101 11.10 -1.32 8.06
CA PHE A 101 11.48 -2.32 9.05
C PHE A 101 10.33 -3.28 9.40
N GLY A 102 9.16 -2.73 9.72
CA GLY A 102 7.98 -3.50 10.10
C GLY A 102 7.50 -4.43 8.98
N THR A 103 7.48 -3.96 7.73
CA THR A 103 7.10 -4.80 6.59
C THR A 103 8.12 -5.91 6.30
N ARG A 104 9.41 -5.70 6.61
CA ARG A 104 10.41 -6.76 6.51
C ARG A 104 10.23 -7.80 7.61
N LEU A 105 9.99 -7.37 8.85
CA LEU A 105 9.71 -8.26 9.98
C LEU A 105 8.44 -9.10 9.74
N GLY A 106 7.38 -8.48 9.19
CA GLY A 106 6.15 -9.16 8.79
C GLY A 106 6.29 -10.06 7.55
N SER A 107 7.44 -10.05 6.88
CA SER A 107 7.68 -10.65 5.55
C SER A 107 6.67 -10.21 4.47
N GLY A 108 6.19 -8.98 4.56
CA GLY A 108 5.18 -8.44 3.65
C GLY A 108 4.59 -7.13 4.13
N CYS A 109 3.81 -6.49 3.27
CA CYS A 109 3.02 -5.30 3.56
C CYS A 109 1.53 -5.61 3.45
N THR A 110 0.69 -4.61 3.74
CA THR A 110 -0.76 -4.71 3.62
C THR A 110 -1.25 -4.98 2.20
N SER A 111 -0.54 -4.56 1.15
CA SER A 111 -0.91 -4.96 -0.23
C SER A 111 -0.68 -6.45 -0.48
N GLY A 112 0.39 -7.04 0.05
CA GLY A 112 0.65 -8.48 -0.04
C GLY A 112 -0.27 -9.31 0.85
N HIS A 113 -0.36 -8.99 2.14
CA HIS A 113 -1.18 -9.75 3.08
C HIS A 113 -2.67 -9.48 2.91
N GLY A 114 -3.08 -8.24 2.67
CA GLY A 114 -4.47 -7.85 2.49
C GLY A 114 -5.01 -8.27 1.13
N VAL A 115 -4.53 -7.64 0.06
CA VAL A 115 -5.10 -7.83 -1.29
C VAL A 115 -4.86 -9.24 -1.81
N CYS A 116 -3.67 -9.81 -1.63
CA CYS A 116 -3.36 -11.15 -2.14
C CYS A 116 -3.53 -12.27 -1.09
N GLY A 117 -3.27 -12.00 0.19
CA GLY A 117 -3.19 -13.03 1.24
C GLY A 117 -4.52 -13.42 1.87
N ILE A 118 -5.42 -12.45 2.12
CA ILE A 118 -6.76 -12.72 2.70
C ILE A 118 -7.63 -13.55 1.75
N PRO A 119 -7.72 -13.25 0.43
CA PRO A 119 -8.51 -14.08 -0.49
C PRO A 119 -8.02 -15.54 -0.60
N ARG A 120 -6.76 -15.80 -0.22
CA ARG A 120 -6.18 -17.15 -0.16
C ARG A 120 -6.43 -17.84 1.20
N LEU A 121 -7.30 -17.27 2.04
CA LEU A 121 -7.68 -17.79 3.36
C LEU A 121 -6.50 -18.02 4.32
N SER A 122 -5.44 -17.21 4.19
CA SER A 122 -4.25 -17.31 5.03
C SER A 122 -4.48 -16.72 6.42
N ARG A 123 -4.51 -17.56 7.46
CA ARG A 123 -4.59 -17.14 8.87
C ARG A 123 -3.48 -16.15 9.26
N ARG A 124 -2.25 -16.39 8.77
CA ARG A 124 -1.11 -15.49 8.95
C ARG A 124 -1.40 -14.09 8.40
N SER A 125 -1.97 -14.03 7.19
CA SER A 125 -2.24 -12.74 6.54
C SER A 125 -3.35 -11.97 7.25
N LEU A 126 -4.36 -12.68 7.75
CA LEU A 126 -5.42 -12.06 8.55
C LEU A 126 -4.86 -11.46 9.86
N ALA A 127 -4.00 -12.19 10.57
CA ALA A 127 -3.32 -11.67 11.76
C ALA A 127 -2.42 -10.47 11.44
N ALA A 128 -1.63 -10.53 10.36
CA ALA A 128 -0.76 -9.41 9.95
C ALA A 128 -1.56 -8.15 9.61
N VAL A 129 -2.66 -8.28 8.87
CA VAL A 129 -3.53 -7.14 8.51
C VAL A 129 -4.21 -6.56 9.74
N ALA A 130 -4.73 -7.41 10.64
CA ALA A 130 -5.33 -6.95 11.89
C ALA A 130 -4.34 -6.16 12.75
N LEU A 131 -3.09 -6.61 12.85
CA LEU A 131 -2.03 -5.90 13.56
C LEU A 131 -1.68 -4.58 12.87
N PHE A 132 -1.48 -4.55 11.55
CA PHE A 132 -1.15 -3.30 10.83
C PHE A 132 -2.25 -2.24 10.97
N PHE A 133 -3.51 -2.62 10.76
CA PHE A 133 -4.62 -1.66 10.89
C PHE A 133 -4.86 -1.29 12.36
N GLY A 134 -4.77 -2.25 13.28
CA GLY A 134 -4.92 -1.98 14.71
C GLY A 134 -3.87 -1.02 15.24
N THR A 135 -2.61 -1.19 14.87
CA THR A 135 -1.54 -0.24 15.24
C THR A 135 -1.73 1.11 14.58
N ALA A 136 -2.10 1.16 13.29
CA ALA A 136 -2.37 2.43 12.60
C ALA A 136 -3.51 3.21 13.27
N MET A 137 -4.62 2.55 13.61
CA MET A 137 -5.74 3.16 14.33
C MET A 137 -5.31 3.68 15.70
N LEU A 138 -4.57 2.88 16.46
CA LEU A 138 -4.07 3.27 17.77
C LEU A 138 -3.09 4.46 17.68
N THR A 139 -2.18 4.46 16.71
CA THR A 139 -1.25 5.57 16.47
C THR A 139 -2.00 6.85 16.16
N VAL A 140 -2.95 6.81 15.21
CA VAL A 140 -3.76 7.99 14.86
C VAL A 140 -4.58 8.49 16.06
N PHE A 141 -5.16 7.57 16.83
CA PHE A 141 -5.89 7.94 18.04
C PHE A 141 -4.99 8.68 19.03
N ILE A 142 -3.79 8.16 19.30
CA ILE A 142 -2.84 8.80 20.21
C ILE A 142 -2.40 10.17 19.66
N THR A 143 -2.00 10.25 18.40
CA THR A 143 -1.38 11.47 17.84
C THR A 143 -2.36 12.56 17.46
N HIS A 144 -3.65 12.28 17.30
CA HIS A 144 -4.66 13.28 16.93
C HIS A 144 -5.72 13.53 18.01
N HIS A 145 -5.86 12.67 19.02
CA HIS A 145 -6.89 12.84 20.06
C HIS A 145 -6.32 12.96 21.48
N ILE A 146 -5.11 12.46 21.74
CA ILE A 146 -4.48 12.52 23.07
C ILE A 146 -3.43 13.62 23.14
N ILE A 147 -2.59 13.72 22.10
CA ILE A 147 -1.52 14.72 21.95
C ILE A 147 -2.02 15.80 20.99
#